data_AF-A0A957AEE2-F1
#
_entry.id   AF-A0A957AEE2-F1
#
_cell.length_a   1.000
_cell.length_b   1.000
_cell.length_c   1.000
_cell.angle_alpha   90.00
_cell.angle_beta   90.00
_cell.angle_gamma   90.00
#
_symmetry.space_group_name_H-M   'P 1'
#
loop_
_entity.id
_entity.type
_entity.pdbx_description
1 polymer ?
#
loop_
_entity_poly.entity_id
_entity_poly.type
_entity_poly.pdbx_seq_one_letter_code
_entity_poly.pdbx_strand_id
1 'polypeptide(L)'
;VIGRVDGDRVEKATTTIPPRVRAAVIARDHGRCRVPGCRSSRWIEVHHVRPRAQGGQHTPGNLICLCGGHHDAVHVRRLRIERAASGEVVFTHADGRRYGAAPAEVMAHVGHVATHVDDASGATQERM
;
A
#
# COMPACT_ATOMS: atom_id res chain seq x y z
N VAL A 1 -18.25 -31.61 -44.80
CA VAL A 1 -17.60 -31.54 -43.47
C VAL A 1 -17.06 -30.13 -43.31
N ILE A 2 -17.75 -29.28 -42.54
CA ILE A 2 -17.42 -27.86 -42.37
C ILE A 2 -16.50 -27.76 -41.14
N GLY A 3 -15.27 -27.29 -41.35
CA GLY A 3 -14.27 -27.13 -40.31
C GLY A 3 -14.63 -26.00 -39.35
N ARG A 4 -14.55 -26.30 -38.05
CA ARG A 4 -14.68 -25.34 -36.96
C ARG A 4 -13.33 -24.66 -36.77
N VAL A 5 -13.26 -23.36 -37.02
CA VAL A 5 -12.11 -22.52 -36.62
C VAL A 5 -12.44 -21.87 -35.28
N ASP A 6 -11.96 -22.46 -34.19
CA ASP A 6 -11.95 -21.79 -32.89
C ASP A 6 -10.83 -20.75 -32.93
N GLY A 7 -11.19 -19.52 -33.33
CA GLY A 7 -10.28 -18.39 -33.37
C GLY A 7 -10.04 -17.84 -31.96
N ASP A 8 -8.89 -18.15 -31.38
CA ASP A 8 -8.38 -17.49 -30.18
C ASP A 8 -8.25 -16.00 -30.44
N ARG A 9 -9.22 -15.22 -29.94
CA ARG A 9 -9.26 -13.77 -30.12
C ARG A 9 -8.19 -13.17 -29.21
N VAL A 10 -7.02 -12.89 -29.75
CA VAL A 10 -6.03 -12.04 -29.09
C VAL A 10 -6.59 -10.63 -29.04
N GLU A 11 -7.29 -10.32 -27.94
CA GLU A 11 -7.74 -8.96 -27.63
C GLU A 11 -6.51 -8.02 -27.68
N LYS A 12 -6.57 -7.01 -28.54
CA LYS A 12 -5.51 -6.00 -28.68
C LYS A 12 -5.20 -5.42 -27.30
N ALA A 13 -3.90 -5.23 -27.01
CA ALA A 13 -3.44 -4.72 -25.73
C ALA A 13 -3.79 -3.23 -25.53
N THR A 14 -5.08 -2.91 -25.35
CA THR A 14 -5.51 -1.57 -24.96
C THR A 14 -5.25 -1.32 -23.48
N THR A 15 -4.77 -0.13 -23.16
CA THR A 15 -4.61 0.36 -21.77
C THR A 15 -5.94 0.77 -21.15
N THR A 16 -6.96 1.06 -21.97
CA THR A 16 -8.28 1.49 -21.50
C THR A 16 -8.99 0.36 -20.76
N ILE A 17 -9.32 0.60 -19.49
CA ILE A 17 -10.05 -0.33 -18.64
C ILE A 17 -11.54 -0.28 -19.02
N PRO A 18 -12.20 -1.43 -19.26
CA PRO A 18 -13.63 -1.46 -19.57
C PRO A 18 -14.47 -0.78 -18.46
N PRO A 19 -15.49 0.03 -18.79
CA PRO A 19 -16.26 0.79 -17.80
C PRO A 19 -16.83 -0.06 -16.66
N ARG A 20 -17.36 -1.25 -16.98
CA ARG A 20 -17.89 -2.20 -15.98
C ARG A 20 -16.82 -2.65 -14.96
N VAL A 21 -15.61 -2.91 -15.43
CA VAL A 21 -14.50 -3.36 -14.59
C VAL A 21 -14.04 -2.19 -13.71
N ARG A 22 -13.91 -1.01 -14.31
CA ARG A 22 -13.55 0.22 -13.59
C ARG A 22 -14.55 0.50 -12.46
N ALA A 23 -15.84 0.42 -12.73
CA ALA A 23 -16.89 0.61 -11.73
C ALA A 23 -16.81 -0.42 -10.59
N ALA A 24 -16.61 -1.70 -10.92
CA ALA A 24 -16.45 -2.75 -9.91
C ALA A 24 -15.25 -2.53 -8.99
N VAL A 25 -14.12 -2.09 -9.55
CA VAL A 25 -12.90 -1.79 -8.77
C VAL A 25 -13.12 -0.57 -7.86
N ILE A 26 -13.73 0.50 -8.38
CA ILE A 26 -14.06 1.69 -7.58
C ILE A 26 -14.99 1.34 -6.43
N ALA A 27 -16.02 0.52 -6.68
CA ALA A 27 -16.94 0.08 -5.64
C ALA A 27 -16.22 -0.76 -4.56
N ARG A 28 -15.40 -1.74 -4.97
CA ARG A 28 -14.58 -2.57 -4.07
C ARG A 28 -13.64 -1.73 -3.20
N ASP A 29 -13.04 -0.69 -3.79
CA ASP A 29 -12.06 0.17 -3.12
C ASP A 29 -12.73 1.37 -2.43
N HIS A 30 -14.07 1.40 -2.37
CA HIS A 30 -14.88 2.46 -1.76
C HIS A 30 -14.61 3.87 -2.31
N GLY A 31 -14.17 3.97 -3.57
CA GLY A 31 -13.79 5.24 -4.20
C GLY A 31 -12.66 5.95 -3.46
N ARG A 32 -11.71 5.19 -2.89
CA ARG A 32 -10.59 5.73 -2.10
C ARG A 32 -9.26 5.16 -2.56
N CYS A 33 -8.20 5.92 -2.31
CA CYS A 33 -6.84 5.42 -2.48
C CYS A 33 -6.61 4.22 -1.54
N ARG A 34 -6.03 3.14 -2.08
CA ARG A 34 -5.74 1.91 -1.31
C ARG A 34 -4.36 1.91 -0.64
N VAL A 35 -3.53 2.93 -0.85
CA VAL A 35 -2.23 3.04 -0.18
C VAL A 35 -2.45 3.23 1.33
N PRO A 36 -1.79 2.43 2.20
CA PRO A 36 -1.96 2.51 3.64
C PRO A 36 -1.77 3.94 4.19
N GLY A 37 -2.70 4.38 5.04
CA GLY A 37 -2.69 5.71 5.64
C GLY A 37 -3.24 6.84 4.75
N CYS A 38 -3.46 6.60 3.46
CA CYS A 38 -4.06 7.61 2.58
C CYS A 38 -5.58 7.64 2.75
N ARG A 39 -6.15 8.84 2.93
CA ARG A 39 -7.60 9.06 3.10
C ARG A 39 -8.28 9.70 1.89
N SER A 40 -7.52 9.99 0.83
CA SER A 40 -8.06 10.65 -0.37
C SER A 40 -9.18 9.85 -1.02
N SER A 41 -10.27 10.56 -1.30
CA SER A 41 -11.42 10.12 -2.11
C SER A 41 -11.67 11.03 -3.32
N ARG A 42 -10.70 11.89 -3.63
CA ARG A 42 -10.73 12.83 -4.77
C ARG A 42 -9.62 12.44 -5.74
N TRP A 43 -9.87 12.71 -7.03
CA TRP A 43 -8.91 12.42 -8.10
C TRP A 43 -8.46 10.95 -8.08
N ILE A 44 -9.44 10.05 -8.01
CA ILE A 44 -9.21 8.60 -7.92
C ILE A 44 -9.14 8.00 -9.31
N GLU A 45 -8.03 7.31 -9.57
CA GLU A 45 -7.69 6.65 -10.81
C GLU A 45 -7.54 5.14 -10.56
N VAL A 46 -7.87 4.33 -11.58
CA VAL A 46 -7.71 2.87 -11.51
C VAL A 46 -6.41 2.50 -12.22
N HIS A 47 -5.50 1.89 -11.47
CA HIS A 47 -4.15 1.56 -11.91
C HIS A 47 -3.97 0.05 -12.04
N HIS A 48 -3.18 -0.40 -13.03
CA HIS A 48 -2.78 -1.80 -13.18
C HIS A 48 -1.61 -2.14 -12.27
N VAL A 49 -1.76 -3.09 -11.35
CA VAL A 49 -0.67 -3.58 -10.48
C VAL A 49 0.42 -4.24 -11.31
N ARG A 50 0.06 -5.20 -12.17
CA ARG A 50 0.93 -5.67 -13.26
C ARG A 50 0.62 -4.83 -14.51
N PRO A 51 1.58 -4.07 -15.05
CA PRO A 51 1.36 -3.21 -16.21
C PRO A 51 0.81 -3.97 -17.42
N ARG A 52 -0.04 -3.31 -18.23
CA ARG A 52 -0.56 -3.87 -19.49
C ARG A 52 0.54 -4.29 -20.45
N ALA A 53 1.59 -3.48 -20.57
CA ALA A 53 2.76 -3.77 -21.39
C ALA A 53 3.51 -5.05 -20.98
N GLN A 54 3.31 -5.51 -19.73
CA GLN A 54 3.89 -6.74 -19.20
C GLN A 54 2.87 -7.89 -19.16
N GLY A 55 1.76 -7.77 -19.88
CA GLY A 55 0.71 -8.80 -19.94
C GLY A 55 -0.31 -8.76 -18.79
N GLY A 56 -0.33 -7.70 -17.98
CA GLY A 56 -1.38 -7.51 -16.98
C GLY A 56 -2.76 -7.49 -17.63
N GLN A 57 -3.78 -8.07 -17.01
CA GLN A 57 -5.15 -8.11 -17.56
C GLN A 57 -6.02 -7.02 -16.94
N HIS A 58 -7.17 -6.73 -17.56
CA HIS A 58 -8.23 -5.88 -17.01
C HIS A 58 -9.11 -6.66 -16.03
N THR A 59 -8.51 -7.44 -15.14
CA THR A 59 -9.22 -8.16 -14.09
C THR A 59 -9.29 -7.27 -12.85
N PRO A 60 -10.39 -7.29 -12.08
CA PRO A 60 -10.45 -6.55 -10.83
C PRO A 60 -9.26 -6.85 -9.90
N GLY A 61 -8.77 -8.10 -9.87
CA GLY A 61 -7.61 -8.49 -9.06
C GLY A 61 -6.28 -7.84 -9.46
N ASN A 62 -6.14 -7.40 -10.71
CA ASN A 62 -4.95 -6.69 -11.21
C ASN A 62 -5.11 -5.16 -11.20
N LEU A 63 -6.24 -4.65 -10.72
CA LEU A 63 -6.56 -3.23 -10.74
C LEU A 63 -6.73 -2.70 -9.32
N ILE A 64 -6.36 -1.44 -9.10
CA ILE A 64 -6.43 -0.81 -7.78
C ILE A 64 -6.71 0.69 -7.87
N CYS A 65 -7.49 1.23 -6.94
CA CYS A 65 -7.72 2.67 -6.84
C CYS A 65 -6.56 3.39 -6.14
N LEU A 66 -6.04 4.44 -6.80
CA LEU A 66 -5.02 5.35 -6.29
C LEU A 66 -5.50 6.80 -6.46
N CYS A 67 -5.08 7.71 -5.57
CA CYS A 67 -5.20 9.14 -5.85
C CYS A 67 -4.10 9.57 -6.84
N GLY A 68 -4.28 10.70 -7.54
CA GLY A 68 -3.30 11.22 -8.51
C GLY A 68 -1.87 11.24 -7.98
N GLY A 69 -1.64 11.75 -6.75
CA GLY A 69 -0.28 11.79 -6.18
C GLY A 69 0.35 10.41 -5.97
N HIS A 70 -0.42 9.40 -5.56
CA HIS A 70 0.08 8.03 -5.45
C HIS A 70 0.16 7.32 -6.79
N HIS A 71 -0.71 7.66 -7.73
CA HIS A 71 -0.66 7.16 -9.10
C HIS A 71 0.63 7.62 -9.79
N ASP A 72 0.95 8.91 -9.70
CA ASP A 72 2.20 9.49 -10.20
C ASP A 72 3.41 8.87 -9.50
N ALA A 73 3.36 8.69 -8.18
CA ALA A 73 4.44 8.06 -7.41
C ALA A 73 4.78 6.64 -7.90
N VAL A 74 3.79 5.88 -8.40
CA VAL A 74 4.04 4.59 -9.03
C VAL A 74 4.76 4.76 -10.37
N HIS A 75 4.28 5.66 -11.22
CA HIS A 75 4.90 5.91 -12.54
C HIS A 75 6.34 6.41 -12.43
N VAL A 76 6.64 7.27 -11.44
CA VAL A 76 8.01 7.76 -11.17
C VAL A 76 8.82 6.84 -10.25
N ARG A 77 8.34 5.61 -9.99
CA ARG A 77 9.03 4.55 -9.23
C ARG A 77 9.39 4.91 -7.78
N ARG A 78 8.66 5.85 -7.17
CA ARG A 78 8.77 6.20 -5.74
C ARG A 78 7.92 5.30 -4.84
N LEU A 79 6.86 4.74 -5.42
CA LEU A 79 5.97 3.76 -4.81
C LEU A 79 5.95 2.51 -5.70
N ARG A 80 6.04 1.32 -5.10
CA ARG A 80 5.83 0.04 -5.79
C ARG A 80 4.59 -0.63 -5.22
N ILE A 81 3.89 -1.35 -6.08
CA ILE A 81 2.69 -2.11 -5.73
C ILE A 81 2.89 -3.52 -6.25
N GLU A 82 2.80 -4.48 -5.36
CA GLU A 82 2.94 -5.89 -5.69
C GLU A 82 1.77 -6.68 -5.12
N ARG A 83 1.46 -7.82 -5.73
CA ARG A 83 0.45 -8.74 -5.21
C ARG A 83 1.15 -9.98 -4.70
N ALA A 84 1.04 -10.23 -3.41
CA ALA A 84 1.58 -11.43 -2.78
C ALA A 84 0.80 -12.67 -3.25
N ALA A 85 1.40 -13.85 -3.11
CA ALA A 85 0.75 -15.13 -3.41
C ALA A 85 -0.54 -15.34 -2.58
N SER A 86 -0.61 -14.78 -1.37
CA SER A 86 -1.81 -14.76 -0.52
C SER A 86 -2.95 -13.92 -1.09
N GLY A 87 -2.69 -13.12 -2.12
CA GLY A 87 -3.62 -12.16 -2.69
C GLY A 87 -3.65 -10.79 -1.99
N GLU A 88 -2.84 -10.60 -0.94
CA GLU A 88 -2.60 -9.29 -0.34
C GLU A 88 -1.91 -8.35 -1.35
N VAL A 89 -2.29 -7.07 -1.33
CA VAL A 89 -1.57 -6.03 -2.06
C VAL A 89 -0.56 -5.40 -1.12
N VAL A 90 0.71 -5.48 -1.49
CA VAL A 90 1.84 -4.94 -0.74
C VAL A 90 2.30 -3.66 -1.40
N PHE A 91 2.51 -2.63 -0.58
CA PHE A 91 3.03 -1.34 -1.01
C PHE A 91 4.43 -1.15 -0.40
N THR A 92 5.39 -0.73 -1.22
CA THR A 92 6.75 -0.42 -0.74
C THR A 92 7.24 0.91 -1.30
N HIS A 93 8.07 1.59 -0.53
CA HIS A 93 8.81 2.75 -1.00
C HIS A 93 9.90 2.34 -1.99
N ALA A 94 10.50 3.32 -2.67
CA ALA A 94 11.63 3.08 -3.56
C ALA A 94 12.80 2.34 -2.88
N ASP A 95 13.03 2.58 -1.60
CA ASP A 95 14.07 1.91 -0.80
C ASP A 95 13.69 0.50 -0.30
N GLY A 96 12.48 0.02 -0.64
CA GLY A 96 12.00 -1.32 -0.28
C GLY A 96 11.27 -1.38 1.07
N ARG A 97 11.25 -0.31 1.88
CA ARG A 97 10.48 -0.30 3.13
C ARG A 97 8.98 -0.43 2.84
N ARG A 98 8.28 -1.25 3.63
CA ARG A 98 6.82 -1.38 3.53
C ARG A 98 6.15 -0.05 3.85
N TYR A 99 5.22 0.35 2.99
CA TYR A 99 4.44 1.56 3.19
C TYR A 99 3.60 1.44 4.47
N GLY A 100 3.63 2.46 5.32
CA GLY A 100 2.92 2.44 6.61
C GLY A 100 3.61 1.62 7.71
N ALA A 101 4.79 1.03 7.46
CA ALA A 101 5.64 0.55 8.54
C ALA A 101 6.13 1.76 9.37
N ALA A 102 6.28 1.57 10.68
CA ALA A 102 6.91 2.57 11.52
C ALA A 102 8.33 2.86 10.99
N PRO A 103 8.82 4.12 11.05
CA PRO A 103 10.21 4.41 10.73
C PRO A 103 11.12 3.54 11.60
N ALA A 104 12.17 2.98 11.03
CA ALA A 104 13.06 2.02 11.69
C ALA A 104 13.72 2.55 12.99
N GLU A 105 13.65 3.85 13.26
CA GLU A 105 14.31 4.50 14.39
C GLU A 105 13.39 4.80 15.59
N VAL A 106 12.06 4.61 15.49
CA VAL A 106 11.14 4.89 16.62
C VAL A 106 10.87 3.65 17.48
N MET A 107 11.87 2.78 17.63
CA MET A 107 11.83 1.63 18.55
C MET A 107 13.01 1.61 19.55
N ALA A 108 13.94 2.58 19.47
CA ALA A 108 15.21 2.52 20.23
C ALA A 108 15.28 3.38 21.51
N HIS A 109 14.27 4.20 21.85
CA HIS A 109 14.34 5.00 23.09
C HIS A 109 12.98 5.19 23.78
N VAL A 110 12.52 4.15 24.47
CA VAL A 110 11.78 4.36 25.73
C VAL A 110 12.66 3.80 26.84
N GLY A 111 13.62 4.63 27.28
CA GLY A 111 14.39 4.36 28.48
C GLY A 111 13.44 4.35 29.68
N HIS A 112 13.53 3.29 30.46
CA HIS A 112 12.86 3.13 31.75
C HIS A 112 13.23 4.31 32.67
N VAL A 113 12.26 5.13 33.08
CA VAL A 113 12.45 6.07 34.19
C VAL A 113 12.52 5.25 35.46
N ALA A 114 13.73 5.10 36.03
CA ALA A 114 13.89 4.68 37.41
C ALA A 114 13.51 5.88 38.28
N THR A 115 12.35 5.83 38.93
CA THR A 115 12.03 6.74 40.02
C THR A 115 12.89 6.36 41.23
N HIS A 116 13.98 7.08 41.47
CA HIS A 116 14.58 7.16 42.80
C HIS A 116 13.72 8.10 43.64
N VAL A 117 13.06 7.56 44.66
CA VAL A 117 12.54 8.33 45.79
C VAL A 117 13.65 8.31 46.84
N ASP A 118 14.22 9.48 47.14
CA ASP A 118 15.19 9.62 48.22
C ASP A 118 14.45 9.60 49.56
N ASP A 119 14.56 8.49 50.30
CA ASP A 119 14.16 8.40 51.70
C ASP A 119 15.16 9.19 52.57
N ALA A 120 14.88 10.46 52.79
CA ALA A 120 15.56 11.26 53.80
C ALA A 120 15.02 10.90 55.20
N SER A 121 15.48 9.77 55.75
CA SER A 121 15.34 9.48 57.18
C SER A 121 16.50 10.11 57.94
N GLY A 122 16.18 11.14 58.73
CA GLY A 122 17.09 11.77 59.67
C GLY A 122 17.60 10.80 60.73
N ALA A 123 18.87 10.99 61.11
CA ALA A 123 19.43 10.46 62.34
C ALA A 123 20.28 11.54 63.02
N THR A 124 19.68 12.07 64.07
CA THR A 124 20.21 12.75 65.25
C THR A 124 21.64 12.33 65.61
N GLN A 125 22.54 13.30 65.84
CA GLN A 125 23.73 13.07 66.65
C GLN A 125 23.65 13.94 67.90
N GLU A 126 23.47 13.26 69.02
CA GLU A 126 23.57 13.75 70.39
C GLU A 126 25.03 13.78 70.86
N ARG A 127 25.36 14.81 71.66
CA ARG A 127 26.39 14.88 72.74
C ARG A 127 27.86 14.93 72.28
N MET A 128 28.77 15.67 72.91
CA MET A 128 28.93 16.04 74.33
C MET A 128 29.78 17.30 74.46
#